data_AF-A0A519M5V6-F1
#
_entry.id   AF-A0A519M5V6-F1
#
_cell.length_a   1.000
_cell.length_b   1.000
_cell.length_c   1.000
_cell.angle_alpha   90.00
_cell.angle_beta   90.00
_cell.angle_gamma   90.00
#
_symmetry.space_group_name_H-M   'P 1'
#
loop_
_entity.id
_entity.type
_entity.pdbx_description
1 polymer ?
#
loop_
_entity_poly.entity_id
_entity_poly.type
_entity_poly.pdbx_seq_one_letter_code
_entity_poly.pdbx_strand_id
1 'polypeptide(L)'
;MSTTATSTIATAAPEHFTPVPLDKAYRLLNHGPTVLVSAAHAGQHNVMAAAWACALDFAPPKVTLVLDKATRTRELVEASGEFALQLPTVPMAAMTVAIGTDSAKTHPDKLQQHGVPLFHAPGHASTHI
;
A
#
# COMPACT_ATOMS: atom_id res chain seq x y z
N MET A 1 19.74 -4.21 -34.78
CA MET A 1 18.39 -4.40 -34.23
C MET A 1 18.52 -5.33 -33.02
N SER A 2 18.67 -4.77 -31.83
CA SER A 2 18.80 -5.54 -30.59
C SER A 2 17.55 -5.30 -29.76
N THR A 3 16.72 -6.33 -29.65
CA THR A 3 15.47 -6.32 -28.89
C THR A 3 15.83 -6.47 -27.41
N THR A 4 15.75 -5.39 -26.64
CA THR A 4 15.86 -5.46 -25.18
C THR A 4 14.61 -6.15 -24.64
N ALA A 5 14.76 -7.37 -24.15
CA ALA A 5 13.70 -8.09 -23.46
C ALA A 5 13.46 -7.41 -22.10
N THR A 6 12.32 -6.73 -21.97
CA THR A 6 11.81 -6.27 -20.67
C THR A 6 11.40 -7.52 -19.89
N SER A 7 12.25 -7.96 -18.96
CA SER A 7 11.97 -9.10 -18.09
C SER A 7 10.90 -8.71 -17.07
N THR A 8 9.65 -9.02 -17.36
CA THR A 8 8.55 -8.94 -16.40
C THR A 8 8.74 -10.02 -15.35
N ILE A 9 9.29 -9.67 -14.18
CA ILE A 9 9.25 -10.57 -13.03
C ILE A 9 7.81 -10.52 -12.52
N ALA A 10 6.98 -11.45 -12.99
CA ALA A 10 5.78 -11.84 -12.29
C ALA A 10 6.23 -12.49 -10.98
N THR A 11 6.35 -11.71 -9.91
CA THR A 11 6.75 -12.25 -8.61
C THR A 11 5.66 -13.20 -8.15
N ALA A 12 5.93 -14.50 -8.29
CA ALA A 12 5.12 -15.54 -7.68
C ALA A 12 4.94 -15.20 -6.20
N ALA A 13 3.74 -15.43 -5.66
CA ALA A 13 3.47 -15.15 -4.27
C ALA A 13 4.49 -15.89 -3.36
N PRO A 14 4.91 -15.31 -2.22
CA PRO A 14 5.82 -15.97 -1.28
C PRO A 14 5.36 -17.38 -0.92
N GLU A 15 6.29 -18.27 -0.55
CA GLU A 15 6.01 -19.69 -0.22
C GLU A 15 4.86 -19.85 0.79
N HIS A 16 4.76 -18.93 1.75
CA HIS A 16 3.72 -18.91 2.78
C HIS A 16 2.74 -17.74 2.59
N PHE A 17 2.24 -17.58 1.36
CA PHE A 17 1.16 -16.66 1.04
C PHE A 17 -0.13 -17.42 0.75
N THR A 18 -1.24 -17.02 1.37
CA THR A 18 -2.56 -17.59 1.11
C THR A 18 -3.59 -16.46 0.99
N PRO A 19 -4.33 -16.39 -0.13
CA PRO A 19 -5.42 -15.43 -0.27
C PRO A 19 -6.46 -15.61 0.84
N VAL A 20 -6.89 -14.50 1.43
CA VAL A 20 -8.00 -14.49 2.37
C VAL A 20 -9.30 -14.38 1.57
N PRO A 21 -10.30 -15.26 1.80
CA PRO A 21 -11.63 -15.09 1.20
C PRO A 21 -12.18 -13.69 1.45
N LEU A 22 -12.75 -13.08 0.42
CA LEU A 22 -13.10 -11.65 0.43
C LEU A 22 -14.14 -11.32 1.53
N ASP A 23 -15.08 -12.24 1.77
CA ASP A 23 -16.08 -12.19 2.85
C ASP A 23 -15.49 -12.31 4.27
N LYS A 24 -14.20 -12.63 4.40
CA LYS A 24 -13.44 -12.71 5.66
C LYS A 24 -12.38 -11.62 5.82
N ALA A 25 -12.19 -10.77 4.80
CA ALA A 25 -11.14 -9.74 4.80
C ALA A 25 -11.25 -8.76 5.99
N TYR A 26 -12.47 -8.46 6.43
CA TYR A 26 -12.75 -7.61 7.59
C TYR A 26 -12.02 -8.06 8.87
N ARG A 27 -11.77 -9.36 9.04
CA ARG A 27 -11.07 -9.92 10.21
C ARG A 27 -9.65 -9.39 10.35
N LEU A 28 -9.01 -8.99 9.25
CA LEU A 28 -7.69 -8.37 9.27
C LEU A 28 -7.72 -7.01 9.97
N LEU A 29 -8.83 -6.26 9.89
CA LEU A 29 -8.92 -4.90 10.44
C LEU A 29 -9.72 -4.81 11.76
N ASN A 30 -10.49 -5.84 12.12
CA ASN A 30 -11.37 -5.81 13.30
C ASN A 30 -10.69 -5.54 14.63
N HIS A 31 -9.39 -5.86 14.76
CA HIS A 31 -8.63 -5.59 15.97
C HIS A 31 -8.03 -4.18 16.03
N GLY A 32 -8.36 -3.32 15.05
CA GLY A 32 -7.95 -1.93 14.97
C GLY A 32 -6.45 -1.70 14.78
N PRO A 33 -5.76 -2.40 13.85
CA PRO A 33 -4.34 -2.16 13.64
C PRO A 33 -4.08 -0.77 13.04
N THR A 34 -2.91 -0.22 13.34
CA THR A 34 -2.30 0.77 12.43
C THR A 34 -1.97 0.08 11.12
N VAL A 35 -2.25 0.72 9.99
CA VAL A 35 -1.98 0.19 8.65
C VAL A 35 -0.96 1.03 7.92
N LEU A 36 -0.32 0.43 6.92
CA LEU A 36 0.33 1.17 5.85
C LEU A 36 -0.68 1.34 4.71
N VAL A 37 -0.62 2.50 4.07
CA VAL A 37 -1.44 2.86 2.90
C VAL A 37 -0.49 3.15 1.76
N SER A 38 -0.51 2.31 0.72
CA SER A 38 0.26 2.54 -0.49
C SER A 38 -0.65 2.92 -1.65
N ALA A 39 -0.20 3.85 -2.48
CA ALA A 39 -0.90 4.27 -3.70
C ALA A 39 0.10 4.56 -4.82
N ALA A 40 -0.37 4.49 -6.06
CA ALA A 40 0.44 4.75 -7.24
C ALA A 40 -0.35 5.50 -8.31
N HIS A 41 0.29 6.45 -8.98
CA HIS A 41 -0.28 7.16 -10.12
C HIS A 41 0.83 7.78 -10.99
N ALA A 42 0.71 7.68 -12.32
CA ALA A 42 1.65 8.26 -13.29
C ALA A 42 3.13 7.96 -12.97
N GLY A 43 3.44 6.68 -12.71
CA GLY A 43 4.79 6.21 -12.40
C GLY A 43 5.32 6.58 -11.00
N GLN A 44 4.52 7.26 -10.18
CA GLN A 44 4.89 7.63 -8.81
C GLN A 44 4.25 6.67 -7.81
N HIS A 45 5.02 6.28 -6.80
CA HIS A 45 4.59 5.40 -5.72
C HIS A 45 4.85 6.07 -4.37
N ASN A 46 3.92 5.91 -3.43
CA ASN A 46 4.14 6.38 -2.07
C ASN A 46 3.51 5.43 -1.05
N VAL A 47 4.03 5.46 0.17
CA VAL A 47 3.48 4.77 1.34
C VAL A 47 3.37 5.76 2.50
N MET A 48 2.28 5.69 3.27
CA MET A 48 2.15 6.39 4.56
C MET A 48 1.60 5.44 5.63
N ALA A 49 1.80 5.78 6.90
CA ALA A 49 1.10 5.11 8.01
C ALA A 49 -0.24 5.79 8.29
N ALA A 50 -1.26 5.01 8.65
CA ALA A 50 -2.56 5.50 9.07
C ALA A 50 -3.11 4.67 10.24
N ALA A 51 -3.46 5.33 11.34
CA ALA A 51 -4.16 4.69 12.46
C ALA A 51 -5.69 4.78 12.30
N TRP A 52 -6.18 5.73 11.52
CA TRP A 52 -7.62 5.94 11.31
C TRP A 52 -8.10 5.16 10.09
N ALA A 53 -8.08 3.84 10.23
CA ALA A 53 -8.60 2.88 9.26
C ALA A 53 -9.56 1.91 9.97
N CYS A 54 -10.69 1.59 9.35
CA CYS A 54 -11.70 0.72 9.95
C CYS A 54 -12.40 -0.13 8.89
N ALA A 55 -12.76 -1.37 9.23
CA ALA A 55 -13.71 -2.14 8.44
C ALA A 55 -15.10 -1.48 8.54
N LEU A 56 -15.79 -1.34 7.41
CA LEU A 56 -17.11 -0.70 7.32
C LEU A 56 -18.23 -1.69 7.04
N ASP A 57 -17.97 -2.70 6.21
CA ASP A 57 -18.98 -3.66 5.78
C ASP A 57 -18.35 -5.04 5.55
N PHE A 58 -19.17 -6.10 5.61
CA PHE A 58 -18.73 -7.49 5.52
C PHE A 58 -18.75 -8.02 4.08
N ALA A 59 -19.86 -7.83 3.34
CA ALA A 59 -20.06 -8.40 2.00
C ALA A 59 -21.04 -7.53 1.16
N PRO A 60 -20.57 -6.83 0.11
CA PRO A 60 -19.17 -6.73 -0.31
C PRO A 60 -18.37 -5.94 0.74
N PRO A 61 -17.11 -6.35 1.04
CA PRO A 61 -16.34 -5.73 2.10
C PRO A 61 -16.01 -4.28 1.74
N LYS A 62 -16.10 -3.43 2.76
CA LYS A 62 -15.77 -2.00 2.65
C LYS A 62 -14.89 -1.60 3.81
N VAL A 63 -14.11 -0.55 3.61
CA VAL A 63 -13.28 0.08 4.65
C VAL A 63 -13.50 1.58 4.64
N THR A 64 -13.28 2.23 5.78
CA THR A 64 -13.07 3.66 5.87
C THR A 64 -11.60 3.93 6.19
N LEU A 65 -11.09 5.02 5.64
CA LEU A 65 -9.71 5.48 5.83
C LEU A 65 -9.73 7.00 5.82
N VAL A 66 -9.07 7.62 6.80
CA VAL A 66 -8.88 9.07 6.82
C VAL A 66 -7.53 9.43 6.23
N LEU A 67 -7.55 10.22 5.15
CA LEU A 67 -6.36 10.77 4.49
C LEU A 67 -6.35 12.29 4.60
N ASP A 68 -5.39 12.83 5.35
CA ASP A 68 -5.25 14.27 5.50
C ASP A 68 -4.86 14.93 4.17
N LYS A 69 -5.36 16.16 3.95
CA LYS A 69 -5.11 16.96 2.72
C LYS A 69 -3.64 17.28 2.47
N ALA A 70 -2.81 17.28 3.51
CA ALA A 70 -1.37 17.53 3.39
C ALA A 70 -0.60 16.30 2.89
N THR A 71 -1.20 15.11 2.86
CA THR A 71 -0.50 13.87 2.51
C THR A 71 -0.31 13.72 1.00
N ARG A 72 0.88 13.26 0.57
CA ARG A 72 1.13 12.89 -0.83
C ARG A 72 0.28 11.68 -1.25
N THR A 73 0.05 10.73 -0.33
CA THR A 73 -0.73 9.52 -0.62
C THR A 73 -2.16 9.86 -1.02
N ARG A 74 -2.81 10.85 -0.38
CA ARG A 74 -4.15 11.31 -0.78
C ARG A 74 -4.21 11.72 -2.25
N GLU A 75 -3.25 12.51 -2.71
CA GLU A 75 -3.21 12.97 -4.11
C GLU A 75 -3.11 11.79 -5.09
N LEU A 76 -2.31 10.77 -4.75
CA LEU A 76 -2.19 9.56 -5.56
C LEU A 76 -3.48 8.74 -5.56
N VAL A 77 -4.16 8.63 -4.40
CA VAL A 77 -5.45 7.91 -4.28
C VAL A 77 -6.54 8.64 -5.05
N GLU A 78 -6.65 9.97 -4.91
CA GLU A 78 -7.65 10.78 -5.64
C GLU A 78 -7.41 10.74 -7.15
N ALA A 79 -6.15 10.70 -7.60
CA ALA A 79 -5.82 10.65 -9.02
C ALA A 79 -5.97 9.26 -9.66
N SER A 80 -5.75 8.18 -8.91
CA SER A 80 -5.85 6.80 -9.42
C SER A 80 -7.18 6.11 -9.13
N GLY A 81 -7.87 6.50 -8.06
CA GLY A 81 -8.99 5.74 -7.50
C GLY A 81 -8.59 4.47 -6.76
N GLU A 82 -7.29 4.20 -6.58
CA GLU A 82 -6.78 2.93 -6.08
C GLU A 82 -5.80 3.11 -4.89
N PHE A 83 -5.82 2.14 -3.98
CA PHE A 83 -4.85 2.01 -2.89
C PHE A 83 -4.78 0.57 -2.40
N ALA A 84 -3.74 0.26 -1.62
CA ALA A 84 -3.66 -0.97 -0.84
C ALA A 84 -3.48 -0.64 0.65
N LEU A 85 -4.00 -1.53 1.49
CA LEU A 85 -3.79 -1.53 2.95
C LEU A 85 -2.93 -2.72 3.33
N GLN A 86 -1.88 -2.47 4.11
CA GLN A 86 -1.00 -3.50 4.65
C GLN A 86 -0.95 -3.42 6.17
N LEU A 87 -0.85 -4.57 6.83
CA LEU A 87 -0.70 -4.66 8.28
C LEU A 87 0.80 -4.75 8.61
N PRO A 88 1.44 -3.68 9.10
CA PRO A 88 2.82 -3.74 9.54
C PRO A 88 2.96 -4.68 10.75
N THR A 89 4.10 -5.34 10.86
CA THR A 89 4.45 -6.21 12.00
C THR A 89 5.34 -5.46 12.99
N VAL A 90 5.57 -6.03 14.19
CA VAL A 90 6.41 -5.40 15.23
C VAL A 90 7.82 -5.03 14.72
N PRO A 91 8.54 -5.88 13.94
CA PRO A 91 9.84 -5.48 13.37
C PRO A 91 9.79 -4.25 12.44
N MET A 92 8.63 -3.93 11.88
CA MET A 92 8.41 -2.78 10.99
C MET A 92 8.01 -1.51 11.75
N ALA A 93 7.97 -1.52 13.09
CA ALA A 93 7.46 -0.40 13.87
C ALA A 93 8.23 0.91 13.61
N ALA A 94 9.57 0.87 13.63
CA ALA A 94 10.39 2.06 13.37
C ALA A 94 10.16 2.63 11.96
N MET A 95 10.11 1.77 10.94
CA MET A 95 9.79 2.17 9.56
C MET A 95 8.38 2.76 9.46
N THR A 96 7.40 2.15 10.14
CA THR A 96 6.01 2.62 10.16
C THR A 96 5.90 4.03 10.73
N VAL A 97 6.60 4.31 11.83
CA VAL A 97 6.67 5.67 12.39
C VAL A 97 7.34 6.61 11.39
N ALA A 98 8.50 6.25 10.86
CA ALA A 98 9.28 7.11 9.98
C ALA A 98 8.53 7.53 8.72
N ILE A 99 7.87 6.59 8.02
CA ILE A 99 7.09 6.91 6.81
C ILE A 99 5.75 7.59 7.09
N GLY A 100 5.28 7.55 8.35
CA GLY A 100 4.15 8.34 8.84
C GLY A 100 4.55 9.78 9.23
N THR A 101 5.82 9.99 9.62
CA THR A 101 6.38 11.30 9.95
C THR A 101 6.81 12.06 8.69
N ASP A 102 7.53 11.41 7.78
CA ASP A 102 8.06 12.06 6.58
C ASP A 102 7.06 12.06 5.43
N SER A 103 6.85 13.24 4.84
CA SER A 103 6.01 13.41 3.66
C SER A 103 6.84 13.35 2.38
N ALA A 104 6.35 12.62 1.38
CA ALA A 104 6.94 12.63 0.04
C ALA A 104 6.78 13.98 -0.69
N LYS A 105 6.04 14.94 -0.12
CA LYS A 105 6.03 16.33 -0.61
C LYS A 105 7.33 17.07 -0.29
N THR A 106 7.97 16.75 0.84
CA THR A 106 9.22 17.40 1.29
C THR A 106 10.44 16.48 1.13
N HIS A 107 10.24 15.17 1.17
CA HIS A 107 11.27 14.14 0.97
C HIS A 107 10.81 13.15 -0.13
N PRO A 108 10.93 13.52 -1.42
CA PRO A 108 10.40 12.71 -2.52
C PRO A 108 10.96 11.28 -2.58
N ASP A 109 12.15 11.06 -2.05
CA ASP A 109 12.89 9.80 -1.97
C ASP A 109 12.71 9.08 -0.62
N LYS A 110 11.71 9.45 0.20
CA LYS A 110 11.54 8.90 1.55
C LYS A 110 11.45 7.38 1.61
N LEU A 111 10.92 6.72 0.57
CA LEU A 111 10.81 5.26 0.55
C LEU A 111 12.19 4.62 0.45
N GLN A 112 13.08 5.20 -0.36
CA GLN A 112 14.47 4.78 -0.48
C GLN A 112 15.24 5.07 0.81
N GLN A 113 15.05 6.27 1.39
CA GLN A 113 15.70 6.66 2.65
C GLN A 113 15.34 5.74 3.81
N HIS A 114 14.08 5.31 3.90
CA HIS A 114 13.60 4.39 4.94
C HIS A 114 13.68 2.91 4.56
N GLY A 115 14.28 2.59 3.41
CA GLY A 115 14.48 1.21 2.95
C GLY A 115 13.18 0.42 2.75
N VAL A 116 12.11 1.07 2.28
CA VAL A 116 10.78 0.45 2.12
C VAL A 116 10.76 -0.43 0.87
N PRO A 117 10.66 -1.78 1.00
CA PRO A 117 10.53 -2.64 -0.15
C PRO A 117 9.11 -2.52 -0.73
N LEU A 118 9.01 -2.49 -2.06
CA LEU A 118 7.74 -2.49 -2.79
C LEU A 118 7.57 -3.79 -3.56
N PHE A 119 6.32 -4.23 -3.70
CA PHE A 119 5.94 -5.37 -4.52
C PHE A 119 4.55 -5.14 -5.12
N HIS A 120 4.26 -5.82 -6.22
CA HIS A 120 2.92 -5.87 -6.78
C HIS A 120 2.13 -7.02 -6.17
N ALA A 121 0.91 -6.75 -5.72
CA ALA A 121 0.06 -7.80 -5.19
C ALA A 121 -0.27 -8.82 -6.30
N PRO A 122 -0.12 -10.13 -6.04
CA PRO A 122 -0.45 -11.16 -7.02
C PRO A 122 -1.87 -10.98 -7.56
N GLY A 123 -2.03 -11.07 -8.89
CA GLY A 123 -3.31 -10.88 -9.57
C GLY A 123 -3.79 -9.44 -9.70
N HIS A 124 -3.04 -8.45 -9.19
CA HIS A 124 -3.37 -7.03 -9.26
C HIS A 124 -2.23 -6.24 -9.93
N ALA A 125 -1.95 -6.56 -11.19
CA ALA A 125 -1.05 -5.74 -12.00
C ALA A 125 -1.68 -4.35 -12.14
N SER A 126 -0.93 -3.30 -11.80
CA SER A 126 -1.35 -1.90 -12.00
C SER A 126 -1.67 -1.71 -13.48
N THR A 127 -2.96 -1.74 -13.83
CA THR A 127 -3.42 -1.81 -15.22
C THR A 127 -3.39 -0.44 -15.90
N HIS A 128 -3.06 0.62 -15.16
CA HIS A 128 -2.94 1.98 -15.67
C HIS A 128 -1.68 2.64 -15.08
N ILE A 129 -0.59 2.64 -15.86
CA ILE A 129 0.61 3.45 -15.66
C ILE A 129 0.74 4.39 -16.84
#